data_AF-A0A7C5WTS5-F1
#
_entry.id   AF-A0A7C5WTS5-F1
#
_cell.length_a   1.000
_cell.length_b   1.000
_cell.length_c   1.000
_cell.angle_alpha   90.00
_cell.angle_beta   90.00
_cell.angle_gamma   90.00
#
_symmetry.space_group_name_H-M   'P 1'
#
loop_
_entity.id
_entity.type
_entity.pdbx_description
1 polymer ?
#
loop_
_entity_poly.entity_id
_entity_poly.type
_entity_poly.pdbx_seq_one_letter_code
_entity_poly.pdbx_strand_id
1 'polypeptide(L)'
;MKYVVPPAHAAALAQVLGSSYAFAYEDRPGGVLVHDPDVVAAWPPGSPDLDAAVVAAGLGGTYSSYLATLAVLPDLRCKIFRYVPSSLGEFDQYDPPFSIDYRVDLDRRLQPKFTFDQGTLVRVEYYAEASKTASGVEFSDLILEEVYDYTRDFAGFAVDRTLTITWYREDGTAHPTTKQMVKLYDMQNSMQEGKRRRTNIVQDLEARVVTHLLGQYGQTDPAAAFQMGRDFIALYRDQINDFVAGGSSALRDAILADVTTTWLDDVMADGRTVRAMLAGELDI
;
A
#
# COMPACT_ATOMS: atom_id res chain seq x y z
N MET A 1 -23.36 -16.38 10.14
CA MET A 1 -23.28 -16.02 8.71
C MET A 1 -23.26 -14.50 8.64
N LYS A 2 -22.15 -13.88 8.22
CA LYS A 2 -22.03 -12.41 8.17
C LYS A 2 -22.42 -11.94 6.75
N TYR A 3 -23.39 -11.04 6.64
CA TYR A 3 -23.77 -10.42 5.36
C TYR A 3 -23.24 -8.99 5.29
N VAL A 4 -22.65 -8.61 4.14
CA VAL A 4 -22.23 -7.23 3.88
C VAL A 4 -23.27 -6.59 2.96
N VAL A 5 -23.94 -5.56 3.47
CA VAL A 5 -24.97 -4.84 2.72
C VAL A 5 -24.33 -3.61 2.07
N PRO A 6 -24.45 -3.41 0.75
CA PRO A 6 -23.92 -2.23 0.06
C PRO A 6 -24.42 -0.92 0.72
N PRO A 7 -23.61 0.15 0.76
CA PRO A 7 -24.00 1.40 1.41
C PRO A 7 -25.32 1.99 0.90
N ALA A 8 -25.59 1.87 -0.40
CA ALA A 8 -26.84 2.34 -1.03
C ALA A 8 -28.10 1.67 -0.47
N HIS A 9 -27.96 0.50 0.16
CA HIS A 9 -29.06 -0.35 0.61
C HIS A 9 -29.16 -0.40 2.15
N ALA A 10 -28.15 0.11 2.86
CA ALA A 10 -28.08 0.11 4.31
C ALA A 10 -29.24 0.87 4.96
N ALA A 11 -29.61 2.04 4.42
CA ALA A 11 -30.68 2.87 4.96
C ALA A 11 -32.06 2.19 4.83
N ALA A 12 -32.33 1.55 3.69
CA ALA A 12 -33.56 0.80 3.47
C ALA A 12 -33.65 -0.40 4.42
N LEU A 13 -32.55 -1.15 4.58
CA LEU A 13 -32.52 -2.31 5.47
C LEU A 13 -32.73 -1.91 6.94
N ALA A 14 -32.13 -0.80 7.39
CA ALA A 14 -32.33 -0.28 8.75
C ALA A 14 -33.78 0.13 9.02
N GLN A 15 -34.48 0.65 8.02
CA GLN A 15 -35.88 1.05 8.11
C GLN A 15 -36.82 -0.16 8.26
N VAL A 16 -36.47 -1.28 7.60
CA VAL A 16 -37.25 -2.52 7.61
C VAL A 16 -37.00 -3.36 8.87
N LEU A 17 -35.74 -3.45 9.32
CA LEU A 17 -35.36 -4.24 10.49
C LEU A 17 -35.69 -3.56 11.83
N GLY A 18 -36.06 -2.28 11.79
CA GLY A 18 -36.24 -1.45 12.98
C GLY A 18 -34.90 -1.04 13.61
N SER A 19 -34.90 0.12 14.26
CA SER A 19 -33.70 0.72 14.87
C SER A 19 -33.00 -0.15 15.93
N SER A 20 -33.66 -1.20 16.41
CA SER A 20 -33.15 -2.13 17.43
C SER A 20 -32.19 -3.19 16.89
N TYR A 21 -32.19 -3.45 15.58
CA TYR A 21 -31.45 -4.57 14.96
C TYR A 21 -30.37 -4.12 13.96
N ALA A 22 -30.38 -2.84 13.57
CA ALA A 22 -29.32 -2.26 12.79
C ALA A 22 -28.23 -1.71 13.73
N PHE A 23 -27.24 -2.53 14.06
CA PHE A 23 -25.98 -2.00 14.58
C PHE A 23 -25.24 -1.29 13.44
N ALA A 24 -25.57 -0.02 13.23
CA ALA A 24 -24.70 0.89 12.51
C ALA A 24 -23.44 1.04 13.36
N TYR A 25 -22.34 0.41 12.95
CA TYR A 25 -21.03 0.82 13.43
C TYR A 25 -20.76 2.19 12.79
N GLU A 26 -21.09 3.27 13.50
CA GLU A 26 -20.90 4.67 13.05
C GLU A 26 -19.45 4.99 12.65
N ASP A 27 -18.48 4.16 13.05
CA ASP A 27 -17.06 4.32 12.72
C ASP A 27 -16.58 3.52 11.48
N ARG A 28 -17.47 2.93 10.65
CA ARG A 28 -17.07 2.14 9.48
C ARG A 28 -17.59 2.70 8.15
N PRO A 29 -16.74 3.27 7.28
CA PRO A 29 -17.13 3.58 5.91
C PRO A 29 -17.18 2.29 5.06
N GLY A 30 -18.36 1.82 4.68
CA GLY A 30 -18.49 0.78 3.64
C GLY A 30 -19.63 -0.24 3.72
N GLY A 31 -20.44 -0.29 4.77
CA GLY A 31 -21.61 -1.18 4.82
C GLY A 31 -22.06 -1.58 6.22
N VAL A 32 -23.27 -2.13 6.33
CA VAL A 32 -23.84 -2.65 7.58
C VAL A 32 -23.58 -4.16 7.65
N LEU A 33 -22.97 -4.61 8.75
CA LEU A 33 -22.80 -6.01 9.09
C LEU A 33 -23.98 -6.47 9.93
N VAL A 34 -24.82 -7.36 9.39
CA VAL A 34 -25.89 -8.00 10.17
C VAL A 34 -25.31 -9.28 10.78
N HIS A 35 -25.21 -9.30 12.11
CA HIS A 35 -24.50 -10.34 12.87
C HIS A 35 -25.38 -11.47 13.40
N ASP A 36 -26.71 -11.38 13.22
CA ASP A 36 -27.63 -12.28 13.92
C ASP A 36 -28.26 -13.33 12.98
N PRO A 37 -27.81 -14.59 13.01
CA PRO A 37 -28.43 -15.67 12.25
C PRO A 37 -29.87 -15.99 12.71
N ASP A 38 -30.25 -15.66 13.95
CA ASP A 38 -31.60 -15.91 14.48
C ASP A 38 -32.62 -14.91 13.92
N VAL A 39 -32.20 -13.69 13.59
CA VAL A 39 -33.05 -12.69 12.92
C VAL A 39 -33.32 -13.09 11.46
N VAL A 40 -32.35 -13.66 10.77
CA VAL A 40 -32.52 -14.16 9.39
C VAL A 40 -33.34 -15.47 9.39
N ALA A 41 -33.18 -16.32 10.41
CA ALA A 41 -33.95 -17.57 10.53
C ALA A 41 -35.41 -17.36 10.97
N ALA A 42 -35.73 -16.27 11.67
CA ALA A 42 -37.10 -15.96 12.11
C ALA A 42 -38.05 -15.58 10.96
N TRP A 43 -37.53 -15.26 9.77
CA TRP A 43 -38.33 -14.79 8.64
C TRP A 43 -38.31 -15.80 7.49
N PRO A 44 -39.37 -16.61 7.33
CA PRO A 44 -39.39 -17.63 6.30
C PRO A 44 -39.32 -17.01 4.89
N PRO A 45 -38.60 -17.64 3.95
CA PRO A 45 -38.61 -17.26 2.53
C PRO A 45 -40.06 -17.20 2.01
N GLY A 46 -40.45 -16.09 1.40
CA GLY A 46 -41.81 -15.89 0.86
C GLY A 46 -42.79 -15.15 1.77
N SER A 47 -42.31 -14.49 2.84
CA SER A 47 -43.10 -13.49 3.58
C SER A 47 -43.55 -12.34 2.65
N PRO A 48 -44.86 -12.12 2.45
CA PRO A 48 -45.38 -11.04 1.60
C PRO A 48 -44.95 -9.65 2.07
N ASP A 49 -44.73 -9.49 3.37
CA ASP A 49 -44.36 -8.21 3.99
C ASP A 49 -42.93 -7.80 3.64
N LEU A 50 -42.03 -8.77 3.39
CA LEU A 50 -40.64 -8.52 2.99
C LEU A 50 -40.52 -8.13 1.52
N ASP A 51 -41.23 -8.82 0.63
CA ASP A 51 -41.28 -8.44 -0.79
C ASP A 51 -41.91 -7.05 -0.95
N ALA A 52 -42.95 -6.73 -0.16
CA ALA A 52 -43.54 -5.39 -0.13
C ALA A 52 -42.57 -4.32 0.39
N ALA A 53 -41.74 -4.63 1.41
CA ALA A 53 -40.75 -3.72 1.94
C ALA A 53 -39.58 -3.45 0.97
N VAL A 54 -39.10 -4.48 0.27
CA VAL A 54 -38.07 -4.37 -0.77
C VAL A 54 -38.57 -3.54 -1.96
N VAL A 55 -39.81 -3.78 -2.40
CA VAL A 55 -40.47 -3.00 -3.45
C VAL A 55 -40.72 -1.54 -3.00
N ALA A 56 -41.16 -1.32 -1.76
CA ALA A 56 -41.37 0.02 -1.20
C ALA A 56 -40.07 0.82 -1.08
N ALA A 57 -38.93 0.15 -0.87
CA ALA A 57 -37.60 0.75 -0.88
C ALA A 57 -37.07 1.05 -2.31
N GLY A 58 -37.84 0.74 -3.37
CA GLY A 58 -37.44 0.98 -4.76
C GLY A 58 -36.36 0.01 -5.28
N LEU A 59 -36.10 -1.06 -4.54
CA LEU A 59 -35.14 -2.11 -4.89
C LEU A 59 -35.88 -3.12 -5.77
N GLY A 60 -35.89 -2.92 -7.09
CA GLY A 60 -36.62 -3.82 -8.00
C GLY A 60 -36.23 -5.30 -7.83
N GLY A 61 -37.20 -6.18 -7.60
CA GLY A 61 -37.01 -7.62 -7.44
C GLY A 61 -37.82 -8.19 -6.26
N THR A 62 -37.68 -9.50 -6.00
CA THR A 62 -38.14 -10.13 -4.75
C THR A 62 -37.01 -10.15 -3.73
N TYR A 63 -37.32 -10.20 -2.44
CA TYR A 63 -36.33 -10.39 -1.37
C TYR A 63 -35.44 -11.62 -1.63
N SER A 64 -36.00 -12.68 -2.21
CA SER A 64 -35.26 -13.87 -2.62
C SER A 64 -34.21 -13.60 -3.71
N SER A 65 -34.47 -12.68 -4.65
CA SER A 65 -33.47 -12.27 -5.66
C SER A 65 -32.37 -11.36 -5.07
N TYR A 66 -32.69 -10.65 -3.98
CA TYR A 66 -31.78 -9.82 -3.23
C TYR A 66 -30.85 -10.63 -2.33
N LEU A 67 -31.39 -11.65 -1.66
CA LEU A 67 -30.59 -12.64 -0.92
C LEU A 67 -29.69 -13.47 -1.84
N ALA A 68 -30.12 -13.73 -3.08
CA ALA A 68 -29.29 -14.39 -4.09
C ALA A 68 -28.16 -13.49 -4.63
N THR A 69 -28.29 -12.17 -4.52
CA THR A 69 -27.25 -11.19 -4.89
C THR A 69 -26.37 -10.77 -3.72
N LEU A 70 -26.82 -10.98 -2.48
CA LEU A 70 -25.96 -10.98 -1.31
C LEU A 70 -25.00 -12.18 -1.43
N ALA A 71 -23.84 -11.91 -2.05
CA ALA A 71 -22.75 -12.86 -2.05
C ALA A 71 -22.46 -13.21 -0.59
N VAL A 72 -22.79 -14.45 -0.22
CA VAL A 72 -22.25 -15.07 0.98
C VAL A 72 -20.75 -15.07 0.74
N LEU A 73 -20.07 -14.07 1.31
CA LEU A 73 -18.62 -14.12 1.34
C LEU A 73 -18.31 -15.41 2.09
N PRO A 74 -17.61 -16.37 1.46
CA PRO A 74 -17.19 -17.56 2.17
C PRO A 74 -16.48 -17.10 3.44
N ASP A 75 -16.77 -17.78 4.54
CA ASP A 75 -16.18 -17.50 5.86
C ASP A 75 -14.70 -17.88 5.78
N LEU A 76 -13.93 -17.01 5.12
CA LEU A 76 -12.53 -17.21 4.83
C LEU A 76 -11.73 -16.47 5.88
N ARG A 77 -10.83 -17.21 6.50
CA ARG A 77 -9.95 -16.70 7.54
C ARG A 77 -9.02 -15.66 6.94
N CYS A 78 -8.64 -14.67 7.75
CA CYS A 78 -7.54 -13.78 7.39
C CYS A 78 -6.24 -14.60 7.36
N LYS A 79 -5.44 -14.50 6.29
CA LYS A 79 -4.20 -15.27 6.14
C LYS A 79 -3.22 -15.06 7.28
N ILE A 80 -3.25 -13.88 7.90
CA ILE A 80 -2.34 -13.52 8.98
C ILE A 80 -2.42 -14.49 10.17
N PHE A 81 -3.58 -15.09 10.43
CA PHE A 81 -3.76 -16.05 11.53
C PHE A 81 -2.99 -17.36 11.35
N ARG A 82 -2.41 -17.63 10.17
CA ARG A 82 -1.44 -18.72 9.98
C ARG A 82 -0.15 -18.50 10.79
N TYR A 83 0.11 -17.26 11.21
CA TYR A 83 1.37 -16.86 11.85
C TYR A 83 1.15 -16.18 13.22
N VAL A 84 -0.09 -16.11 13.72
CA VAL A 84 -0.38 -15.57 15.05
C VAL A 84 -0.18 -16.67 16.08
N PRO A 85 0.72 -16.48 17.08
CA PRO A 85 0.91 -17.45 18.15
C PRO A 85 -0.37 -17.69 18.93
N SER A 86 -0.63 -18.95 19.29
CA SER A 86 -1.79 -19.32 20.12
C SER A 86 -1.76 -18.66 21.51
N SER A 87 -0.59 -18.20 21.97
CA SER A 87 -0.41 -17.51 23.25
C SER A 87 -0.99 -16.10 23.29
N LEU A 88 -1.28 -15.47 22.14
CA LEU A 88 -1.87 -14.13 22.08
C LEU A 88 -3.39 -14.13 22.29
N GLY A 89 -3.98 -15.29 22.54
CA GLY A 89 -5.40 -15.46 22.86
C GLY A 89 -6.26 -15.90 21.68
N GLU A 90 -7.56 -16.04 21.95
CA GLU A 90 -8.56 -16.43 20.95
C GLU A 90 -9.03 -15.19 20.18
N PHE A 91 -8.47 -14.99 18.99
CA PHE A 91 -8.99 -14.02 18.03
C PHE A 91 -10.09 -14.64 17.17
N ASP A 92 -11.09 -13.84 16.77
CA ASP A 92 -11.95 -14.20 15.65
C ASP A 92 -11.09 -14.24 14.38
N GLN A 93 -10.86 -15.44 13.84
CA GLN A 93 -9.99 -15.65 12.67
C GLN A 93 -10.55 -15.06 11.38
N TYR A 94 -11.81 -14.63 11.39
CA TYR A 94 -12.50 -14.02 10.24
C TYR A 94 -12.40 -12.49 10.24
N ASP A 95 -12.05 -11.87 11.37
CA ASP A 95 -11.89 -10.42 11.49
C ASP A 95 -10.39 -10.06 11.62
N PRO A 96 -9.92 -8.94 11.03
CA PRO A 96 -8.50 -8.64 11.07
C PRO A 96 -8.02 -8.26 12.48
N PRO A 97 -6.83 -8.72 12.90
CA PRO A 97 -6.33 -8.47 14.25
C PRO A 97 -5.68 -7.08 14.35
N PHE A 98 -6.48 -6.08 14.71
CA PHE A 98 -6.04 -4.68 14.77
C PHE A 98 -5.01 -4.37 15.86
N SER A 99 -4.89 -5.22 16.87
CA SER A 99 -3.99 -5.03 18.03
C SER A 99 -2.62 -5.69 17.89
N ILE A 100 -2.39 -6.49 16.83
CA ILE A 100 -1.14 -7.25 16.64
C ILE A 100 -0.11 -6.36 15.94
N ASP A 101 1.13 -6.35 16.44
CA ASP A 101 2.29 -5.80 15.75
C ASP A 101 2.93 -6.87 14.85
N TYR A 102 2.79 -6.71 13.54
CA TYR A 102 3.26 -7.66 12.53
C TYR A 102 4.78 -7.84 12.47
N ARG A 103 5.53 -7.03 13.23
CA ARG A 103 6.99 -7.11 13.28
C ARG A 103 7.49 -7.99 14.42
N VAL A 104 6.72 -8.11 15.51
CA VAL A 104 7.19 -8.76 16.75
C VAL A 104 6.24 -9.81 17.30
N ASP A 105 4.95 -9.73 16.98
CA ASP A 105 3.91 -10.59 17.57
C ASP A 105 3.61 -11.84 16.72
N LEU A 106 4.29 -12.04 15.59
CA LEU A 106 4.08 -13.19 14.71
C LEU A 106 5.14 -14.28 14.97
N ASP A 107 4.72 -15.55 14.91
CA ASP A 107 5.62 -16.71 14.99
C ASP A 107 6.67 -16.72 13.86
N ARG A 108 6.35 -16.04 12.75
CA ARG A 108 7.21 -15.88 11.59
C ARG A 108 7.23 -14.43 11.14
N ARG A 109 8.43 -13.93 10.85
CA ARG A 109 8.64 -12.61 10.24
C ARG A 109 8.20 -12.61 8.78
N LEU A 110 7.30 -11.68 8.44
CA LEU A 110 6.88 -11.40 7.07
C LEU A 110 7.98 -10.66 6.28
N GLN A 111 7.98 -10.82 4.97
CA GLN A 111 8.93 -10.24 4.03
C GLN A 111 8.33 -8.97 3.41
N PRO A 112 8.81 -7.77 3.77
CA PRO A 112 8.27 -6.53 3.23
C PRO A 112 8.84 -6.24 1.84
N LYS A 113 7.96 -5.84 0.93
CA LYS A 113 8.30 -5.25 -0.37
C LYS A 113 7.88 -3.79 -0.34
N PHE A 114 8.85 -2.90 -0.51
CA PHE A 114 8.65 -1.45 -0.45
C PHE A 114 8.42 -0.90 -1.86
N THR A 115 7.42 -0.04 -2.01
CA THR A 115 7.19 0.73 -3.23
C THR A 115 7.33 2.20 -2.92
N PHE A 116 8.21 2.87 -3.67
CA PHE A 116 8.48 4.29 -3.56
C PHE A 116 7.99 5.02 -4.82
N ASP A 117 7.50 6.24 -4.62
CA ASP A 117 7.19 7.19 -5.69
C ASP A 117 7.92 8.50 -5.40
N GLN A 118 8.84 8.88 -6.29
CA GLN A 118 9.74 10.03 -6.11
C GLN A 118 10.36 10.08 -4.69
N GLY A 119 10.88 8.94 -4.24
CA GLY A 119 11.46 8.73 -2.91
C GLY A 119 10.48 8.66 -1.74
N THR A 120 9.19 8.93 -1.95
CA THR A 120 8.14 8.81 -0.93
C THR A 120 7.70 7.36 -0.83
N LEU A 121 7.68 6.78 0.37
CA LEU A 121 7.14 5.43 0.57
C LEU A 121 5.62 5.46 0.40
N VAL A 122 5.08 4.83 -0.65
CA VAL A 122 3.64 4.85 -0.94
C VAL A 122 2.95 3.53 -0.58
N ARG A 123 3.70 2.42 -0.58
CA ARG A 123 3.15 1.11 -0.25
C ARG A 123 4.18 0.18 0.38
N VAL A 124 3.73 -0.63 1.34
CA VAL A 124 4.47 -1.80 1.83
C VAL A 124 3.57 -3.02 1.72
N GLU A 125 4.01 -4.01 0.96
CA GLU A 125 3.34 -5.29 0.82
C GLU A 125 4.06 -6.33 1.67
N TYR A 126 3.36 -7.03 2.56
CA TYR A 126 3.94 -8.03 3.45
C TYR A 126 3.61 -9.44 3.00
N TYR A 127 4.64 -10.18 2.60
CA TYR A 127 4.53 -11.54 2.07
C TYR A 127 4.99 -12.58 3.09
N ALA A 128 4.41 -13.78 3.06
CA ALA A 128 4.93 -14.88 3.86
C ALA A 128 6.27 -15.40 3.30
N GLU A 129 6.39 -15.44 1.98
CA GLU A 129 7.51 -16.05 1.27
C GLU A 129 8.26 -15.03 0.41
N ALA A 130 9.59 -15.16 0.38
CA ALA A 130 10.45 -14.47 -0.57
C ALA A 130 11.59 -15.41 -1.00
N SER A 131 11.86 -15.49 -2.29
CA SER A 131 12.92 -16.32 -2.85
C SER A 131 13.84 -15.49 -3.74
N LYS A 132 15.13 -15.82 -3.75
CA LYS A 132 16.11 -15.17 -4.63
C LYS A 132 16.12 -15.87 -5.98
N THR A 133 15.96 -15.10 -7.05
CA THR A 133 16.05 -15.57 -8.44
C THR A 133 17.19 -14.86 -9.17
N ALA A 134 17.43 -15.23 -10.44
CA ALA A 134 18.42 -14.55 -11.27
C ALA A 134 18.04 -13.08 -11.55
N SER A 135 16.75 -12.76 -11.53
CA SER A 135 16.23 -11.42 -11.85
C SER A 135 15.98 -10.55 -10.61
N GLY A 136 16.15 -11.09 -9.40
CA GLY A 136 15.94 -10.34 -8.16
C GLY A 136 15.32 -11.18 -7.05
N VAL A 137 14.42 -10.57 -6.29
CA VAL A 137 13.64 -11.25 -5.24
C VAL A 137 12.21 -11.42 -5.74
N GLU A 138 11.71 -12.64 -5.71
CA GLU A 138 10.30 -12.95 -5.97
C GLU A 138 9.56 -13.11 -4.65
N PHE A 139 8.43 -12.44 -4.53
CA PHE A 139 7.58 -12.45 -3.35
C PHE A 139 6.29 -13.22 -3.63
N SER A 140 5.84 -14.03 -2.67
CA SER A 140 4.60 -14.79 -2.82
C SER A 140 3.84 -14.94 -1.50
N ASP A 141 2.55 -15.22 -1.63
CA ASP A 141 1.57 -15.25 -0.53
C ASP A 141 1.47 -13.92 0.24
N LEU A 142 0.81 -12.93 -0.39
CA LEU A 142 0.51 -11.63 0.22
C LEU A 142 -0.43 -11.81 1.42
N ILE A 143 -0.03 -11.25 2.57
CA ILE A 143 -0.73 -11.37 3.86
C ILE A 143 -1.49 -10.09 4.20
N LEU A 144 -0.83 -8.95 4.06
CA LEU A 144 -1.40 -7.62 4.26
C LEU A 144 -0.64 -6.58 3.43
N GLU A 145 -1.27 -5.46 3.17
CA GLU A 145 -0.65 -4.29 2.59
C GLU A 145 -0.87 -3.05 3.47
N GLU A 146 0.09 -2.14 3.41
CA GLU A 146 0.07 -0.82 4.01
C GLU A 146 0.15 0.21 2.88
N VAL A 147 -0.84 1.07 2.75
CA VAL A 147 -0.87 2.18 1.80
C VAL A 147 -0.68 3.49 2.55
N TYR A 148 0.18 4.36 2.01
CA TYR A 148 0.59 5.61 2.64
C TYR A 148 0.22 6.79 1.76
N ASP A 149 -0.70 7.63 2.26
CA ASP A 149 -1.13 8.87 1.62
C ASP A 149 -0.55 10.05 2.40
N TYR A 150 0.18 10.94 1.71
CA TYR A 150 0.84 12.09 2.34
C TYR A 150 0.15 13.39 1.93
N THR A 151 -0.15 14.23 2.91
CA THR A 151 -0.52 15.63 2.68
C THR A 151 0.72 16.49 2.81
N ARG A 152 0.95 17.41 1.86
CA ARG A 152 2.11 18.30 1.85
C ARG A 152 1.69 19.76 1.85
N ASP A 153 2.53 20.61 2.41
CA ASP A 153 2.37 22.06 2.32
C ASP A 153 2.87 22.61 0.97
N PHE A 154 2.76 23.92 0.78
CA PHE A 154 3.18 24.60 -0.44
C PHE A 154 4.69 24.53 -0.70
N ALA A 155 5.49 24.21 0.32
CA ALA A 155 6.93 24.03 0.23
C ALA A 155 7.33 22.54 0.05
N GLY A 156 6.34 21.64 -0.07
CA GLY A 156 6.55 20.22 -0.29
C GLY A 156 6.86 19.42 0.98
N PHE A 157 6.80 20.03 2.17
CA PHE A 157 7.00 19.33 3.43
C PHE A 157 5.75 18.53 3.80
N ALA A 158 5.95 17.31 4.32
CA ALA A 158 4.84 16.48 4.78
C ALA A 158 4.22 17.08 6.06
N VAL A 159 2.91 17.33 6.03
CA VAL A 159 2.13 17.85 7.17
C VAL A 159 1.53 16.67 7.95
N ASP A 160 0.97 15.72 7.22
CA ASP A 160 0.40 14.50 7.78
C ASP A 160 0.56 13.34 6.79
N ARG A 161 0.33 12.14 7.33
CA ARG A 161 0.27 10.91 6.56
C ARG A 161 -0.83 10.01 7.09
N THR A 162 -1.68 9.53 6.20
CA THR A 162 -2.66 8.47 6.48
C THR A 162 -2.06 7.13 6.05
N LEU A 163 -2.04 6.18 6.98
CA LEU A 163 -1.68 4.79 6.74
C LEU A 163 -2.97 3.97 6.75
N THR A 164 -3.27 3.30 5.62
CA THR A 164 -4.35 2.32 5.51
C THR A 164 -3.77 0.91 5.46
N ILE A 165 -4.19 0.06 6.39
CA ILE A 165 -3.80 -1.35 6.47
C ILE A 165 -4.96 -2.22 5.97
N THR A 166 -4.66 -3.06 4.99
CA THR A 166 -5.61 -4.01 4.40
C THR A 166 -5.06 -5.43 4.54
N TRP A 167 -5.86 -6.35 5.08
CA TRP A 167 -5.49 -7.77 5.21
C TRP A 167 -6.08 -8.58 4.07
N TYR A 168 -5.47 -9.72 3.77
CA TYR A 168 -5.95 -10.63 2.74
C TYR A 168 -6.51 -11.92 3.35
N ARG A 169 -7.58 -12.41 2.74
CA ARG A 169 -8.23 -13.70 3.04
C ARG A 169 -7.53 -14.84 2.32
N GLU A 170 -7.83 -16.08 2.71
CA GLU A 170 -7.15 -17.27 2.18
C GLU A 170 -7.24 -17.43 0.66
N ASP A 171 -8.31 -16.91 0.04
CA ASP A 171 -8.51 -16.89 -1.41
C ASP A 171 -7.74 -15.77 -2.13
N GLY A 172 -7.03 -14.92 -1.38
CA GLY A 172 -6.29 -13.78 -1.91
C GLY A 172 -7.14 -12.52 -2.12
N THR A 173 -8.41 -12.51 -1.70
CA THR A 173 -9.22 -11.29 -1.72
C THR A 173 -8.89 -10.37 -0.55
N ALA A 174 -8.99 -9.06 -0.77
CA ALA A 174 -8.84 -8.08 0.28
C ALA A 174 -10.01 -8.18 1.28
N HIS A 175 -9.69 -8.10 2.56
CA HIS A 175 -10.69 -8.02 3.62
C HIS A 175 -11.42 -6.67 3.53
N PRO A 176 -12.77 -6.63 3.63
CA PRO A 176 -13.54 -5.38 3.49
C PRO A 176 -13.26 -4.37 4.61
N THR A 177 -12.85 -4.85 5.78
CA THR A 177 -12.45 -4.01 6.90
C THR A 177 -10.96 -3.69 6.83
N THR A 178 -10.63 -2.40 6.89
CA THR A 178 -9.26 -1.87 6.96
C THR A 178 -9.03 -1.16 8.29
N LYS A 179 -7.76 -0.91 8.66
CA LYS A 179 -7.40 -0.04 9.79
C LYS A 179 -6.71 1.19 9.25
N GLN A 180 -7.17 2.36 9.68
CA GLN A 180 -6.57 3.63 9.32
C GLN A 180 -5.87 4.25 10.52
N MET A 181 -4.70 4.83 10.28
CA MET A 181 -3.93 5.57 11.27
C MET A 181 -3.41 6.85 10.65
N VAL A 182 -3.54 7.96 11.36
CA VAL A 182 -3.03 9.26 10.92
C VAL A 182 -1.82 9.62 11.77
N LYS A 183 -0.73 9.98 11.11
CA LYS A 183 0.45 10.55 11.74
C LYS A 183 0.58 12.02 11.35
N LEU A 184 0.55 12.90 12.34
CA LEU A 184 0.83 14.32 12.16
C LEU A 184 2.35 14.56 12.32
N TYR A 185 2.89 15.46 11.52
CA TYR A 185 4.29 15.85 11.57
C TYR A 185 4.41 17.28 12.11
N ASP A 186 5.24 17.44 13.15
CA ASP A 186 5.77 18.76 13.47
C ASP A 186 6.87 19.16 12.47
N MET A 187 7.29 20.42 12.49
CA MET A 187 8.29 20.96 11.57
C MET A 187 9.58 20.13 11.53
N GLN A 188 10.07 19.67 12.69
CA GLN A 188 11.29 18.87 12.76
C GLN A 188 11.11 17.51 12.08
N ASN A 189 10.00 16.82 12.34
CA ASN A 189 9.67 15.54 11.72
C ASN A 189 9.40 15.70 10.23
N SER A 190 8.77 16.80 9.78
CA SER A 190 8.56 17.12 8.37
C SER A 190 9.88 17.30 7.62
N MET A 191 10.85 18.01 8.21
CA MET A 191 12.19 18.17 7.64
C MET A 191 12.93 16.83 7.54
N GLN A 192 12.84 15.99 8.59
CA GLN A 192 13.45 14.65 8.57
C GLN A 192 12.83 13.75 7.49
N GLU A 193 11.51 13.83 7.30
CA GLU A 193 10.83 13.08 6.24
C GLU A 193 11.26 13.56 4.85
N GLY A 194 11.41 14.87 4.64
CA GLY A 194 11.97 15.44 3.41
C GLY A 194 13.38 14.92 3.14
N LYS A 195 14.24 14.88 4.17
CA LYS A 195 15.60 14.32 4.05
C LYS A 195 15.57 12.84 3.66
N ARG A 196 14.73 12.01 4.30
CA ARG A 196 14.58 10.59 3.98
C ARG A 196 14.14 10.39 2.53
N ARG A 197 13.13 11.13 2.07
CA ARG A 197 12.66 11.10 0.67
C ARG A 197 13.81 11.35 -0.30
N ARG A 198 14.59 12.41 -0.08
CA ARG A 198 15.72 12.76 -0.94
C ARG A 198 16.85 11.73 -0.89
N THR A 199 17.12 11.14 0.28
CA THR A 199 18.03 10.00 0.39
C THR A 199 17.55 8.81 -0.44
N ASN A 200 16.25 8.49 -0.42
CA ASN A 200 15.70 7.40 -1.22
C ASN A 200 15.83 7.68 -2.73
N ILE A 201 15.61 8.92 -3.18
CA ILE A 201 15.84 9.33 -4.58
C ILE A 201 17.30 9.09 -4.97
N VAL A 202 18.25 9.58 -4.17
CA VAL A 202 19.68 9.40 -4.48
C VAL A 202 20.05 7.93 -4.54
N GLN A 203 19.59 7.11 -3.58
CA GLN A 203 19.87 5.66 -3.56
C GLN A 203 19.31 4.94 -4.80
N ASP A 204 18.10 5.29 -5.23
CA ASP A 204 17.50 4.74 -6.44
C ASP A 204 18.28 5.17 -7.70
N LEU A 205 18.67 6.45 -7.79
CA LEU A 205 19.50 6.96 -8.88
C LEU A 205 20.87 6.27 -8.94
N GLU A 206 21.54 6.10 -7.80
CA GLU A 206 22.81 5.36 -7.71
C GLU A 206 22.65 3.92 -8.23
N ALA A 207 21.59 3.22 -7.80
CA ALA A 207 21.31 1.87 -8.27
C ALA A 207 21.07 1.83 -9.79
N ARG A 208 20.25 2.74 -10.32
CA ARG A 208 19.94 2.83 -11.77
C ARG A 208 21.19 3.13 -12.60
N VAL A 209 22.05 4.04 -12.15
CA VAL A 209 23.32 4.36 -12.82
C VAL A 209 24.23 3.14 -12.86
N VAL A 210 24.41 2.45 -11.73
CA VAL A 210 25.25 1.24 -11.67
C VAL A 210 24.68 0.13 -12.57
N THR A 211 23.36 -0.09 -12.55
CA THR A 211 22.72 -1.08 -13.42
C THR A 211 22.90 -0.75 -14.90
N HIS A 212 22.75 0.52 -15.29
CA HIS A 212 23.00 0.95 -16.66
C HIS A 212 24.44 0.71 -17.10
N LEU A 213 25.42 1.13 -16.28
CA LEU A 213 26.84 0.95 -16.56
C LEU A 213 27.23 -0.53 -16.68
N LEU A 214 26.69 -1.40 -15.82
CA LEU A 214 26.91 -2.84 -15.91
C LEU A 214 26.27 -3.44 -17.16
N GLY A 215 25.08 -2.99 -17.55
CA GLY A 215 24.43 -3.44 -18.78
C GLY A 215 25.23 -3.06 -20.04
N GLN A 216 25.76 -1.84 -20.06
CA GLN A 216 26.45 -1.28 -21.24
C GLN A 216 27.92 -1.71 -21.33
N TYR A 217 28.66 -1.63 -20.23
CA TYR A 217 30.11 -1.83 -20.19
C TYR A 217 30.53 -3.12 -19.47
N GLY A 218 29.64 -3.68 -18.65
CA GLY A 218 29.95 -4.77 -17.75
C GLY A 218 30.17 -6.13 -18.42
N GLN A 219 29.79 -6.32 -19.69
CA GLN A 219 30.14 -7.55 -20.41
C GLN A 219 31.63 -7.62 -20.76
N THR A 220 32.26 -6.47 -20.99
CA THR A 220 33.68 -6.37 -21.36
C THR A 220 34.56 -6.21 -20.14
N ASP A 221 34.18 -5.30 -19.23
CA ASP A 221 34.92 -5.05 -18.00
C ASP A 221 33.97 -4.65 -16.86
N PRO A 222 33.46 -5.63 -16.07
CA PRO A 222 32.61 -5.35 -14.92
C PRO A 222 33.28 -4.45 -13.88
N ALA A 223 34.60 -4.57 -13.71
CA ALA A 223 35.32 -3.80 -12.69
C ALA A 223 35.40 -2.32 -13.08
N ALA A 224 35.66 -2.02 -14.35
CA ALA A 224 35.62 -0.65 -14.87
C ALA A 224 34.21 -0.04 -14.74
N ALA A 225 33.15 -0.79 -15.09
CA ALA A 225 31.77 -0.32 -14.95
C ALA A 225 31.41 0.03 -13.49
N PHE A 226 31.82 -0.80 -12.52
CA PHE A 226 31.66 -0.48 -11.10
C PHE A 226 32.46 0.74 -10.67
N GLN A 227 33.69 0.89 -11.17
CA GLN A 227 34.54 2.03 -10.84
C GLN A 227 33.96 3.33 -11.38
N MET A 228 33.43 3.35 -12.61
CA MET A 228 32.73 4.50 -13.19
C MET A 228 31.56 4.97 -12.31
N GLY A 229 30.77 4.04 -11.78
CA GLY A 229 29.68 4.37 -10.85
C GLY A 229 30.18 4.97 -9.53
N ARG A 230 31.30 4.48 -9.00
CA ARG A 230 31.92 5.06 -7.79
C ARG A 230 32.50 6.44 -8.03
N ASP A 231 33.15 6.63 -9.17
CA ASP A 231 33.73 7.91 -9.56
C ASP A 231 32.64 8.97 -9.77
N PHE A 232 31.49 8.59 -10.34
CA PHE A 232 30.31 9.45 -10.43
C PHE A 232 29.84 9.92 -9.05
N ILE A 233 29.64 9.01 -8.09
CA ILE A 233 29.22 9.37 -6.72
C ILE A 233 30.26 10.27 -6.04
N ALA A 234 31.56 10.00 -6.28
CA ALA A 234 32.63 10.82 -5.73
C ALA A 234 32.65 12.24 -6.33
N LEU A 235 32.44 12.34 -7.64
CA LEU A 235 32.42 13.60 -8.39
C LEU A 235 31.32 14.55 -7.91
N TYR A 236 30.14 14.01 -7.59
CA TYR A 236 28.96 14.81 -7.21
C TYR A 236 28.63 14.80 -5.71
N ARG A 237 29.56 14.33 -4.86
CA ARG A 237 29.30 14.07 -3.44
C ARG A 237 28.75 15.29 -2.70
N ASP A 238 29.31 16.46 -2.92
CA ASP A 238 28.91 17.67 -2.21
C ASP A 238 27.50 18.10 -2.62
N GLN A 239 27.21 18.07 -3.92
CA GLN A 239 25.87 18.40 -4.43
C GLN A 239 24.82 17.36 -3.99
N ILE A 240 25.20 16.08 -3.89
CA ILE A 240 24.34 15.03 -3.30
C ILE A 240 24.02 15.36 -1.85
N ASN A 241 25.01 15.74 -1.05
CA ASN A 241 24.80 16.11 0.35
C ASN A 241 23.87 17.33 0.49
N ASP A 242 24.07 18.35 -0.35
CA ASP A 242 23.24 19.56 -0.37
C ASP A 242 21.80 19.26 -0.80
N PHE A 243 21.62 18.42 -1.82
CA PHE A 243 20.31 17.94 -2.23
C PHE A 243 19.63 17.20 -1.08
N VAL A 244 20.27 16.21 -0.46
CA VAL A 244 19.69 15.45 0.65
C VAL A 244 19.35 16.38 1.84
N ALA A 245 20.23 17.30 2.19
CA ALA A 245 20.04 18.20 3.32
C ALA A 245 18.87 19.19 3.10
N GLY A 246 18.83 19.86 1.95
CA GLY A 246 17.95 21.02 1.74
C GLY A 246 17.05 20.98 0.50
N GLY A 247 17.19 19.99 -0.38
CA GLY A 247 16.49 19.98 -1.68
C GLY A 247 17.10 20.95 -2.69
N SER A 248 18.41 21.21 -2.61
CA SER A 248 19.11 22.09 -3.55
C SER A 248 19.07 21.55 -4.98
N SER A 249 18.79 22.41 -5.96
CA SER A 249 18.89 22.07 -7.39
C SER A 249 20.33 21.88 -7.88
N ALA A 250 21.33 22.19 -7.04
CA ALA A 250 22.74 22.17 -7.43
C ALA A 250 23.21 20.83 -7.99
N LEU A 251 22.67 19.70 -7.53
CA LEU A 251 22.99 18.39 -8.08
C LEU A 251 22.48 18.24 -9.52
N ARG A 252 21.21 18.59 -9.75
CA ARG A 252 20.61 18.57 -11.09
C ARG A 252 21.38 19.50 -12.04
N ASP A 253 21.68 20.70 -11.59
CA ASP A 253 22.35 21.72 -12.41
C ASP A 253 23.79 21.29 -12.74
N ALA A 254 24.51 20.68 -11.76
CA ALA A 254 25.84 20.12 -11.98
C ALA A 254 25.82 18.96 -13.00
N ILE A 255 24.86 18.04 -12.87
CA ILE A 255 24.69 16.94 -13.83
C ILE A 255 24.34 17.48 -15.21
N LEU A 256 23.52 18.52 -15.35
CA LEU A 256 23.20 19.10 -16.66
C LEU A 256 24.39 19.82 -17.29
N ALA A 257 25.26 20.44 -16.48
CA ALA A 257 26.44 21.18 -16.94
C ALA A 257 27.66 20.29 -17.24
N ASP A 258 27.67 19.02 -16.81
CA ASP A 258 28.82 18.13 -16.97
C ASP A 258 28.98 17.63 -18.42
N VAL A 259 29.83 18.31 -19.17
CA VAL A 259 30.22 17.93 -20.53
C VAL A 259 31.40 16.94 -20.58
N THR A 260 31.95 16.56 -19.42
CA THR A 260 33.16 15.72 -19.32
C THR A 260 32.81 14.24 -19.16
N THR A 261 31.72 13.92 -18.47
CA THR A 261 31.27 12.55 -18.27
C THR A 261 30.40 12.09 -19.44
N THR A 262 31.06 11.62 -20.51
CA THR A 262 30.40 11.34 -21.79
C THR A 262 29.32 10.26 -21.74
N TRP A 263 29.44 9.28 -20.84
CA TRP A 263 28.43 8.21 -20.72
C TRP A 263 27.10 8.72 -20.15
N LEU A 264 27.04 9.93 -19.57
CA LEU A 264 25.77 10.54 -19.19
C LEU A 264 24.85 10.78 -20.40
N ASP A 265 25.42 10.88 -21.60
CA ASP A 265 24.68 11.07 -22.85
C ASP A 265 24.30 9.75 -23.54
N ASP A 266 24.63 8.60 -22.93
CA ASP A 266 24.19 7.29 -23.40
C ASP A 266 22.66 7.17 -23.32
N VAL A 267 22.05 6.63 -24.37
CA VAL A 267 20.59 6.42 -24.45
C VAL A 267 20.20 5.13 -23.75
N MET A 268 19.28 5.24 -22.81
CA MET A 268 18.71 4.11 -22.07
C MET A 268 17.62 3.40 -22.89
N ALA A 269 17.17 2.23 -22.41
CA ALA A 269 16.16 1.42 -23.08
C ALA A 269 14.80 2.14 -23.28
N ASP A 270 14.52 3.17 -22.48
CA ASP A 270 13.31 3.99 -22.58
C ASP A 270 13.46 5.19 -23.55
N GLY A 271 14.62 5.34 -24.21
CA GLY A 271 14.90 6.39 -25.17
C GLY A 271 15.41 7.71 -24.57
N ARG A 272 15.47 7.85 -23.24
CA ARG A 272 16.08 9.02 -22.58
C ARG A 272 17.59 8.83 -22.42
N THR A 273 18.34 9.92 -22.37
CA THR A 273 19.74 9.84 -21.92
C THR A 273 19.80 9.63 -20.42
N VAL A 274 20.90 9.05 -19.91
CA VAL A 274 21.11 8.92 -18.46
C VAL A 274 21.02 10.29 -17.76
N ARG A 275 21.57 11.33 -18.38
CA ARG A 275 21.47 12.72 -17.93
C ARG A 275 20.03 13.20 -17.80
N ALA A 276 19.20 12.96 -18.83
CA ALA A 276 17.79 13.36 -18.80
C ALA A 276 16.99 12.59 -17.76
N MET A 277 17.29 11.30 -17.56
CA MET A 277 16.69 10.49 -16.50
C MET A 277 17.04 11.03 -15.12
N LEU A 278 18.33 11.27 -14.83
CA LEU A 278 18.79 11.83 -13.56
C LEU A 278 18.18 13.21 -13.28
N ALA A 279 18.20 14.10 -14.26
CA ALA A 279 17.69 15.46 -14.10
C ALA A 279 16.18 15.51 -13.83
N GLY A 280 15.40 14.57 -14.40
CA GLY A 280 13.96 14.48 -14.17
C GLY A 280 13.60 14.00 -12.77
N GLU A 281 14.37 13.07 -12.19
CA GLU A 281 14.11 12.55 -10.84
C GLU A 281 14.54 13.52 -9.72
N LEU A 282 15.44 14.46 -10.05
CA LEU A 282 15.94 15.49 -9.14
C LEU A 282 15.09 16.78 -9.14
N ASP A 283 14.06 16.86 -9.98
CA ASP A 283 13.16 18.01 -10.12
C ASP A 283 11.95 17.86 -9.18
N ILE A 284 12.15 18.15 -7.89
CA ILE A 284 11.19 17.86 -6.80
C ILE A 284 10.98 18.99 -5.79
#